data_AF-A0A4Q5QW84-F1
#
_entry.id   AF-A0A4Q5QW84-F1
#
_cell.length_a   1.000
_cell.length_b   1.000
_cell.length_c   1.000
_cell.angle_alpha   90.00
_cell.angle_beta   90.00
_cell.angle_gamma   90.00
#
_symmetry.space_group_name_H-M   'P 1'
#
loop_
_entity.id
_entity.type
_entity.pdbx_description
1 polymer ?
#
loop_
_entity_poly.entity_id
_entity_poly.type
_entity_poly.pdbx_seq_one_letter_code
_entity_poly.pdbx_strand_id
1 'polypeptide(L)' 'QKFEDAWSEECTSIANATLFPKTDSWIFGANIPGKKHTVLFYLGGMASYRGVLDDVQQAGLRGFEVKSKAVAA' A
#
# COMPACT_ATOMS: atom_id res chain seq x y z
N GLN A 1 -6.81 7.61 -8.25
CA GLN A 1 -6.94 6.19 -8.60
C GLN A 1 -5.65 5.54 -9.09
N LYS A 2 -5.07 5.92 -10.24
CA LYS A 2 -3.89 5.21 -10.81
C LYS A 2 -2.74 4.90 -9.82
N PHE A 3 -2.38 5.83 -8.94
CA PHE A 3 -1.31 5.62 -7.95
C PHE A 3 -1.71 4.65 -6.82
N GLU A 4 -2.97 4.65 -6.41
CA GLU A 4 -3.51 3.71 -5.41
C GLU A 4 -3.61 2.30 -5.99
N ASP A 5 -4.02 2.18 -7.25
CA ASP A 5 -4.10 0.90 -7.96
C ASP A 5 -2.70 0.30 -8.11
N ALA A 6 -1.71 1.11 -8.52
CA ALA A 6 -0.32 0.69 -8.61
C ALA A 6 0.28 0.29 -7.25
N TRP A 7 -0.08 0.99 -6.17
CA TRP A 7 0.35 0.62 -4.81
C TRP A 7 -0.26 -0.72 -4.38
N SER A 8 -1.53 -0.96 -4.72
CA SER A 8 -2.21 -2.23 -4.44
C SER A 8 -1.58 -3.39 -5.22
N GLU A 9 -1.20 -3.15 -6.48
CA GLU A 9 -0.50 -4.13 -7.32
C GLU A 9 0.89 -4.47 -6.77
N GLU A 10 1.66 -3.46 -6.35
CA GLU A 10 2.97 -3.66 -5.70
C GLU A 10 2.84 -4.51 -4.42
N CYS A 11 1.90 -4.16 -3.53
CA CYS A 11 1.66 -4.95 -2.32
C CYS A 11 1.26 -6.40 -2.65
N THR A 12 0.44 -6.59 -3.68
CA THR A 12 0.02 -7.92 -4.14
C THR A 12 1.19 -8.73 -4.69
N SER A 13 2.05 -8.09 -5.51
CA SER A 13 3.26 -8.70 -6.07
C SER A 13 4.20 -9.18 -4.97
N ILE A 14 4.51 -8.31 -4.00
CA ILE A 14 5.37 -8.67 -2.85
C ILE A 14 4.76 -9.81 -2.04
N ALA A 15 3.46 -9.76 -1.74
CA ALA A 15 2.80 -10.81 -0.97
C ALA A 15 2.88 -12.17 -1.67
N ASN A 16 2.67 -12.21 -2.99
CA ASN A 16 2.72 -13.42 -3.81
C ASN A 16 4.13 -14.04 -3.89
N ALA A 17 5.18 -13.28 -3.60
CA ALA A 17 6.55 -13.78 -3.50
C ALA A 17 6.86 -14.47 -2.15
N THR A 18 5.90 -14.53 -1.23
CA THR A 18 6.06 -15.12 0.11
C THR A 18 5.16 -16.33 0.33
N LEU A 19 5.31 -17.00 1.48
CA LEU A 19 4.40 -18.07 1.90
C LEU A 19 3.19 -17.56 2.68
N PHE A 20 3.15 -16.28 3.10
CA PHE A 20 2.06 -15.76 3.92
C PHE A 20 0.65 -15.94 3.31
N PRO A 21 0.43 -15.74 2.00
CA PRO A 21 -0.89 -15.96 1.39
C PRO A 21 -1.36 -17.42 1.40
N LYS A 22 -0.47 -18.37 1.69
CA LYS A 22 -0.78 -19.81 1.70
C LYS A 22 -1.30 -20.31 3.04
N THR A 23 -1.45 -19.43 4.02
CA THR A 23 -1.95 -19.78 5.35
C THR A 23 -3.22 -18.99 5.64
N ASP A 24 -4.28 -19.70 5.98
CA ASP A 24 -5.54 -19.09 6.39
C ASP A 24 -5.36 -18.43 7.76
N SER A 25 -5.26 -17.11 7.72
CA SER A 25 -5.05 -16.23 8.86
C SER A 25 -5.76 -14.91 8.62
N TRP A 26 -5.86 -14.10 9.66
CA TRP A 26 -6.40 -12.75 9.58
C TRP A 26 -5.60 -11.82 8.65
N ILE A 27 -4.32 -12.12 8.38
CA ILE A 27 -3.40 -11.30 7.57
C ILE A 27 -3.95 -11.03 6.16
N PHE A 28 -4.68 -11.98 5.57
CA PHE A 28 -5.37 -11.81 4.29
C PHE A 28 -6.89 -11.85 4.42
N GLY A 29 -7.42 -11.75 5.64
CA GLY A 29 -8.86 -11.71 5.91
C GLY A 29 -9.58 -13.06 5.94
N ALA A 30 -8.86 -14.17 6.03
CA ALA A 30 -9.45 -15.52 5.98
C ALA A 30 -10.15 -15.96 7.28
N ASN A 31 -10.05 -15.17 8.35
CA ASN A 31 -10.57 -15.51 9.67
C ASN A 31 -12.05 -15.18 9.90
N ILE A 32 -12.73 -14.53 8.95
CA ILE A 32 -14.14 -14.13 9.07
C ILE A 32 -14.92 -14.68 7.86
N PRO A 33 -15.94 -15.55 8.07
CA PRO A 33 -16.77 -16.05 6.98
C PRO A 33 -17.41 -14.92 6.17
N GLY A 34 -17.34 -15.01 4.85
CA GLY A 34 -17.87 -14.01 3.92
C GLY A 34 -17.00 -12.77 3.73
N LYS A 35 -15.91 -12.60 4.50
CA LYS A 35 -14.94 -11.53 4.25
C LYS A 35 -14.10 -11.86 3.02
N LYS A 36 -13.89 -10.86 2.16
CA LYS A 36 -13.05 -11.00 0.97
C LYS A 36 -11.60 -11.29 1.38
N HIS A 37 -11.02 -12.36 0.82
CA HIS A 37 -9.58 -12.62 0.93
C HIS A 37 -8.83 -11.63 0.04
N THR A 38 -7.95 -10.83 0.62
CA THR A 38 -7.21 -9.79 -0.11
C THR A 38 -5.92 -9.45 0.60
N VAL A 39 -4.96 -8.85 -0.12
CA VAL A 39 -3.77 -8.26 0.50
C VAL A 39 -4.18 -7.08 1.38
N LEU A 40 -3.70 -7.08 2.62
CA LEU A 40 -3.97 -6.02 3.61
C LEU A 40 -2.71 -5.26 4.04
N PHE A 41 -1.53 -5.72 3.62
CA PHE A 41 -0.23 -5.23 4.10
C PHE A 41 0.77 -5.03 2.97
N TYR A 42 1.67 -4.07 3.15
CA TYR A 42 2.95 -4.02 2.45
C TYR A 42 3.94 -4.95 3.14
N LEU A 43 4.36 -6.02 2.46
CA LEU A 43 5.22 -7.06 3.03
C LEU A 43 6.72 -6.90 2.68
N GLY A 44 7.13 -5.73 2.18
CA GLY A 44 8.53 -5.45 1.82
C GLY A 44 9.42 -5.02 2.99
N GLY A 45 8.86 -4.94 4.20
CA GLY A 45 9.59 -4.58 5.42
C GLY A 45 9.78 -3.06 5.61
N MET A 46 10.18 -2.68 6.83
CA MET A 46 10.20 -1.28 7.26
C MET A 46 11.21 -0.39 6.53
N ALA A 47 12.40 -0.92 6.22
CA ALA A 47 13.42 -0.15 5.50
C ALA A 47 12.96 0.21 4.08
N SER A 48 12.43 -0.77 3.34
CA SER A 48 11.88 -0.56 2.00
C SER A 48 10.69 0.40 2.03
N TYR A 49 9.77 0.22 2.99
CA TYR A 49 8.62 1.11 3.16
C TYR A 49 9.03 2.57 3.39
N ARG A 50 10.03 2.81 4.25
CA ARG A 50 10.58 4.16 4.47
C ARG A 50 11.19 4.74 3.19
N GLY A 51 11.92 3.93 2.42
CA GLY A 51 12.46 4.34 1.12
C GLY A 51 11.36 4.82 0.15
N VAL A 52 10.25 4.08 0.04
CA VAL A 52 9.11 4.50 -0.78
C VAL A 52 8.53 5.84 -0.32
N LEU A 53 8.40 6.04 1.00
CA LEU A 53 7.90 7.31 1.54
C LEU A 53 8.83 8.48 1.24
N ASP A 54 10.14 8.28 1.42
CA ASP A 54 11.17 9.28 1.13
C ASP A 54 11.14 9.65 -0.36
N ASP A 55 11.02 8.66 -1.25
CA ASP A 55 10.92 8.88 -2.70
C ASP A 55 9.66 9.67 -3.08
N VAL A 56 8.51 9.33 -2.50
CA VAL A 56 7.25 10.06 -2.72
C VAL A 56 7.37 11.51 -2.25
N GLN A 57 7.99 11.74 -1.09
CA GLN A 57 8.21 13.08 -0.55
C GLN A 57 9.17 13.90 -1.43
N GLN A 58 10.31 13.33 -1.81
CA GLN A 58 11.31 14.00 -2.65
C GLN A 58 10.75 14.31 -4.05
N ALA A 59 9.82 13.49 -4.55
CA ALA A 59 9.11 13.73 -5.80
C ALA A 59 7.91 14.71 -5.65
N GLY A 60 7.84 15.49 -4.57
CA GLY A 60 6.81 16.51 -4.37
C GLY A 60 5.43 15.94 -4.07
N LEU A 61 5.36 14.88 -3.24
CA LEU A 61 4.14 14.14 -2.92
C LEU A 61 3.54 13.48 -4.17
N ARG A 62 4.38 12.76 -4.92
CA ARG A 62 3.98 12.04 -6.14
C ARG A 62 2.72 11.20 -5.88
N GLY A 63 1.73 11.38 -6.74
CA GLY A 63 0.46 10.66 -6.70
C GLY A 63 -0.64 11.30 -5.87
N PHE A 64 -0.36 12.44 -5.23
CA PHE A 64 -1.35 13.24 -4.53
C PHE A 64 -1.75 14.48 -5.32
N GLU A 65 -3.03 14.84 -5.25
CA GLU A 65 -3.51 16.15 -5.63
C GLU A 65 -3.34 17.09 -4.42
N VAL A 66 -2.39 18.01 -4.50
CA VAL A 66 -2.11 18.94 -3.40
C VAL A 66 -2.89 20.24 -3.65
N LYS A 67 -3.89 20.50 -2.81
CA LYS A 67 -4.65 21.76 -2.83
C LYS A 67 -3.99 22.76 -1.90
N SER A 68 -3.52 23.88 -2.43
CA SER A 68 -3.11 25.02 -1.61
C SER A 68 -4.35 25.78 -1.11
N LYS A 69 -4.30 26.27 0.13
CA LYS A 69 -5.21 27.34 0.54
C LYS A 69 -4.67 28.65 -0.04
N ALA A 70 -5.47 29.35 -0.82
CA ALA A 70 -5.17 30.73 -1.17
C ALA A 70 -5.09 31.54 0.13
N VAL A 71 -3.95 32.16 0.38
CA VAL A 71 -3.82 33.15 1.46
C VAL A 71 -4.51 34.40 0.94
N ALA A 72 -5.64 34.78 1.56
CA ALA A 72 -6.28 36.05 1.27
C ALA A 72 -5.29 37.18 1.59
N ALA A 73 -5.09 38.08 0.62
CA ALA A 73 -4.26 39.27 0.75
C ALA A 73 -4.91 40.30 1.68
#